data_AF-A0A2V7KZY6-F1
#
_entry.id   AF-A0A2V7KZY6-F1
#
_cell.length_a   1.000
_cell.length_b   1.000
_cell.length_c   1.000
_cell.angle_alpha   90.00
_cell.angle_beta   90.00
_cell.angle_gamma   90.00
#
_symmetry.space_group_name_H-M   'P 1'
#
loop_
_entity.id
_entity.type
_entity.pdbx_description
1 polymer ?
#
loop_
_entity_poly.entity_id
_entity_poly.type
_entity_poly.pdbx_seq_one_letter_code
_entity_poly.pdbx_strand_id
1 'polypeptide(L)'
;TVTTTDTNGVTTVVGGVKSGNRLPSVPQVQANGSVTYWIPLTSSRGFFSGSVQYVGSRYTQIDDLTPGIGTVDIATYGANMGGPMTQSTFTFNPLLSAYTLVGLRAGVSKSAWEATVFVTNLTNERALLALDRERGLRARVGYLTNQPRTVGVSLRFNY
;
A
#
# COMPACT_ATOMS: atom_id res chain seq x y z
N THR A 1 10.66 23.98 -9.59
CA THR A 1 9.21 24.12 -9.83
C THR A 1 9.01 24.29 -11.31
N VAL A 2 8.08 23.57 -11.92
CA VAL A 2 7.74 23.75 -13.34
C VAL A 2 6.49 24.60 -13.42
N THR A 3 6.55 25.68 -14.20
CA THR A 3 5.45 26.63 -14.34
C THR A 3 5.08 26.83 -15.80
N THR A 4 3.79 27.06 -16.06
CA THR A 4 3.29 27.54 -17.34
C THR A 4 2.61 28.88 -17.10
N THR A 5 2.72 29.78 -18.07
CA THR A 5 2.12 31.11 -18.01
C THR A 5 1.14 31.20 -19.16
N ASP A 6 -0.12 31.48 -18.86
CA ASP A 6 -1.14 31.66 -19.91
C ASP A 6 -0.98 33.01 -20.63
N THR A 7 -1.78 33.23 -21.67
CA THR A 7 -1.78 34.47 -22.46
C THR A 7 -2.15 35.72 -21.64
N ASN A 8 -2.75 35.53 -20.45
CA ASN A 8 -3.12 36.60 -19.53
C ASN A 8 -2.05 36.86 -18.45
N GLY A 9 -0.90 36.18 -18.52
CA GLY A 9 0.20 36.32 -17.58
C GLY A 9 0.02 35.54 -16.27
N VAL A 10 -1.02 34.71 -16.15
CA VAL A 10 -1.27 33.90 -14.96
C VAL A 10 -0.32 32.70 -14.97
N THR A 11 0.54 32.63 -13.96
CA THR A 11 1.52 31.55 -13.82
C THR A 11 0.95 30.45 -12.93
N THR A 12 0.85 29.22 -13.46
CA THR A 12 0.37 28.04 -12.75
C THR A 12 1.45 26.96 -12.69
N VAL A 13 1.44 26.16 -11.63
CA VAL A 13 2.38 25.02 -11.49
C VAL A 13 1.89 23.88 -12.38
N VAL A 14 2.75 23.42 -13.29
CA VAL A 14 2.43 22.33 -14.22
C VAL A 14 2.53 20.99 -13.51
N GLY A 15 1.46 20.19 -13.60
CA GLY A 15 1.45 18.79 -13.14
C GLY A 15 1.80 18.61 -11.66
N GLY A 16 1.53 19.61 -10.81
CA GLY A 16 1.88 19.56 -9.39
C GLY A 16 3.38 19.53 -9.08
N VAL A 17 4.26 19.78 -10.06
CA VAL A 17 5.72 19.71 -9.89
C VAL A 17 6.25 20.98 -9.22
N LYS A 18 6.14 21.01 -7.89
CA LYS A 18 6.58 22.12 -7.03
C LYS A 18 7.83 21.74 -6.23
N SER A 19 8.76 22.69 -6.07
CA SER A 19 9.88 22.53 -5.13
C SER A 19 9.35 22.25 -3.73
N GLY A 20 9.96 21.30 -3.02
CA GLY A 20 9.53 20.86 -1.70
C GLY A 20 8.44 19.77 -1.70
N ASN A 21 7.88 19.41 -2.86
CA ASN A 21 6.97 18.27 -2.95
C ASN A 21 7.74 16.96 -2.81
N ARG A 22 7.09 15.97 -2.18
CA ARG A 22 7.63 14.63 -2.03
C ARG A 22 7.63 13.90 -3.37
N LEU A 23 8.65 13.10 -3.64
CA LEU A 23 8.72 12.27 -4.84
C LEU A 23 7.63 11.19 -4.83
N PRO A 24 7.07 10.86 -6.00
CA PRO A 24 6.04 9.84 -6.12
C PRO A 24 6.60 8.45 -5.82
N SER A 25 5.79 7.61 -5.19
CA SER A 25 6.06 6.22 -4.79
C SER A 25 7.21 6.03 -3.80
N VAL A 26 7.71 7.12 -3.19
CA VAL A 26 8.79 7.06 -2.21
C VAL A 26 8.27 7.35 -0.79
N PRO A 27 8.22 6.34 0.10
CA PRO A 27 7.99 6.57 1.52
C PRO A 27 9.20 7.26 2.16
N GLN A 28 8.95 8.11 3.14
CA GLN A 28 10.03 8.84 3.84
C GLN A 28 10.88 7.93 4.74
N VAL A 29 10.26 6.89 5.29
CA VAL A 29 10.91 5.93 6.20
C VAL A 29 10.45 4.53 5.82
N GLN A 30 11.39 3.59 5.76
CA GLN A 30 11.13 2.17 5.60
C GLN A 30 12.03 1.40 6.56
N ALA A 31 11.48 0.36 7.18
CA ALA A 31 12.25 -0.52 8.05
C ALA A 31 11.78 -1.96 7.87
N ASN A 32 12.70 -2.89 8.01
CA ASN A 32 12.39 -4.32 8.08
C ASN A 32 13.25 -4.95 9.18
N GLY A 33 12.71 -5.98 9.80
CA GLY A 33 13.40 -6.75 10.82
C GLY A 33 12.88 -8.17 10.85
N SER A 34 13.76 -9.12 11.14
CA SER A 34 13.37 -10.51 11.35
C SER A 34 14.24 -11.16 12.41
N VAL A 35 13.64 -12.07 13.17
CA VAL A 35 14.31 -12.83 14.22
C VAL A 35 13.89 -14.28 14.06
N THR A 36 14.85 -15.19 14.13
CA THR A 36 14.59 -16.63 14.12
C THR A 36 15.32 -17.27 15.30
N TYR A 37 14.59 -18.07 16.06
CA TYR A 37 15.10 -18.83 17.19
C TYR A 37 14.95 -20.32 16.93
N TRP A 38 16.00 -21.08 17.21
CA TRP A 38 16.06 -22.51 17.00
C TRP A 38 16.06 -23.23 18.35
N ILE A 39 15.21 -24.25 18.46
CA ILE A 39 15.06 -25.06 19.67
C ILE A 39 15.60 -26.46 19.35
N PRO A 40 16.71 -26.90 19.98
CA PRO A 40 17.17 -28.27 19.84
C PRO A 40 16.17 -29.22 20.52
N LEU A 41 15.73 -30.25 19.80
CA LEU A 41 14.93 -31.35 20.33
C LEU A 41 15.74 -32.65 20.19
N THR A 42 15.36 -33.71 20.90
CA THR A 42 16.15 -34.95 20.97
C THR A 42 16.44 -35.57 19.59
N SER A 43 15.46 -35.58 18.68
CA SER A 43 15.61 -36.17 17.33
C SER A 43 15.12 -35.26 16.20
N SER A 44 14.91 -33.99 16.51
CA SER A 44 14.36 -32.97 15.61
C SER A 44 14.86 -31.59 15.99
N ARG A 45 14.53 -30.58 15.19
CA ARG A 45 14.83 -29.19 15.49
C ARG A 45 13.55 -28.37 15.34
N GLY A 46 13.16 -27.69 16.42
CA GLY A 46 12.07 -26.73 16.39
C GLY A 46 12.60 -25.36 15.97
N PHE A 47 11.73 -24.52 15.42
CA PHE A 47 12.03 -23.12 15.24
C PHE A 47 10.80 -22.24 15.43
N PHE A 48 11.08 -21.00 15.82
CA PHE A 48 10.13 -19.90 15.80
C PHE A 48 10.78 -18.74 15.06
N SER A 49 10.03 -18.07 14.20
CA SER A 49 10.51 -16.89 13.48
C SER A 49 9.43 -15.83 13.39
N GLY A 50 9.84 -14.59 13.62
CA GLY A 50 9.02 -13.40 13.51
C GLY A 50 9.65 -12.40 12.55
N SER A 51 8.79 -11.68 11.82
CA SER A 51 9.17 -10.65 10.86
C SER A 51 8.28 -9.43 11.02
N VAL A 52 8.86 -8.25 10.84
CA VAL A 52 8.17 -6.97 10.81
C VAL A 52 8.65 -6.14 9.63
N GLN A 53 7.70 -5.52 8.93
CA GLN A 53 7.98 -4.58 7.86
C GLN A 53 7.16 -3.31 8.10
N TYR A 54 7.83 -2.16 8.13
CA TYR A 54 7.21 -0.85 8.21
C TYR A 54 7.46 -0.07 6.93
N VAL A 55 6.39 0.50 6.39
CA VAL A 55 6.44 1.42 5.26
C VAL A 55 5.73 2.70 5.66
N GLY A 56 6.45 3.82 5.63
CA GLY A 56 5.92 5.14 5.93
C GLY A 56 4.87 5.59 4.92
N SER A 57 4.18 6.69 5.25
CA SER A 57 3.20 7.29 4.34
C SER A 57 3.87 7.67 3.03
N ARG A 58 3.14 7.66 1.92
CA ARG A 58 3.68 8.06 0.61
C ARG A 58 2.59 8.55 -0.34
N TYR A 59 2.99 9.40 -1.26
CA TYR A 59 2.24 9.69 -2.47
C TYR A 59 2.66 8.71 -3.55
N THR A 60 1.84 8.49 -4.57
CA THR A 60 2.13 7.50 -5.63
C THR A 60 2.21 8.11 -7.02
N GLN A 61 1.66 9.31 -7.21
CA GLN A 61 1.66 10.04 -8.47
C GLN A 61 2.21 11.47 -8.27
N ILE A 62 2.66 12.09 -9.37
CA ILE A 62 3.45 13.32 -9.33
C ILE A 62 2.65 14.56 -8.88
N ASP A 63 1.36 14.56 -9.16
CA ASP A 63 0.41 15.65 -8.89
C ASP A 63 -0.41 15.42 -7.60
N ASP A 64 -0.14 14.36 -6.83
CA ASP A 64 -0.88 14.02 -5.61
C ASP A 64 -0.80 15.07 -4.49
N LEU A 65 0.21 15.95 -4.53
CA LEU A 65 0.34 17.09 -3.59
C LEU A 65 -0.33 18.38 -4.11
N THR A 66 -0.99 18.33 -5.26
CA THR A 66 -1.70 19.49 -5.81
C THR A 66 -2.90 19.80 -4.91
N PRO A 67 -3.07 21.05 -4.45
CA PRO A 67 -4.23 21.44 -3.66
C PRO A 67 -5.54 21.07 -4.35
N GLY A 68 -6.44 20.40 -3.64
CA GLY A 68 -7.76 20.01 -4.15
C GLY A 68 -7.79 18.73 -4.99
N ILE A 69 -6.64 18.08 -5.27
CA ILE A 69 -6.61 16.88 -6.12
C ILE A 69 -7.47 15.72 -5.59
N GLY A 70 -7.63 15.63 -4.26
CA GLY A 70 -8.45 14.64 -3.58
C GLY A 70 -9.96 14.85 -3.69
N THR A 71 -10.41 15.93 -4.35
CA THR A 71 -11.84 16.24 -4.51
C THR A 71 -12.16 16.38 -5.99
N VAL A 72 -13.04 15.51 -6.48
CA VAL A 72 -13.53 15.51 -7.85
C VAL A 72 -14.94 16.07 -7.87
N ASP A 73 -15.14 17.16 -8.61
CA ASP A 73 -16.48 17.68 -8.90
C ASP A 73 -17.12 16.81 -9.98
N ILE A 74 -18.08 15.98 -9.57
CA ILE A 74 -18.75 15.06 -10.48
C ILE A 74 -19.95 15.69 -11.18
N ALA A 75 -20.43 16.86 -10.75
CA ALA A 75 -21.49 17.59 -11.43
C ALA A 75 -21.06 18.05 -12.84
N THR A 76 -19.75 18.23 -13.05
CA THR A 76 -19.16 18.58 -14.36
C THR A 76 -19.30 17.50 -15.44
N TYR A 77 -19.61 16.24 -15.08
CA TYR A 77 -19.76 15.15 -16.04
C TYR A 77 -21.19 15.00 -16.61
N GLY A 78 -22.13 15.86 -16.18
CA GLY A 78 -23.53 15.85 -16.62
C GLY A 78 -24.42 14.91 -15.80
N ALA A 79 -25.73 15.21 -15.79
CA ALA A 79 -26.70 14.63 -14.84
C ALA A 79 -26.99 13.12 -14.98
N ASN A 80 -26.39 12.43 -15.97
CA ASN A 80 -26.78 11.07 -16.38
C ASN A 80 -25.67 10.02 -16.20
N MET A 81 -24.93 10.08 -15.09
CA MET A 81 -23.92 9.07 -14.71
C MET A 81 -24.55 7.75 -14.21
N GLY A 82 -25.45 7.15 -15.00
CA GLY A 82 -26.09 5.87 -14.68
C GLY A 82 -27.25 5.92 -13.69
N GLY A 83 -27.70 7.11 -13.28
CA GLY A 83 -28.85 7.32 -12.39
C GLY A 83 -28.94 8.77 -11.90
N PRO A 84 -29.94 9.12 -11.08
CA PRO A 84 -30.06 10.45 -10.49
C PRO A 84 -28.80 10.80 -9.67
N MET A 85 -28.24 11.98 -9.89
CA MET A 85 -27.05 12.44 -9.16
C MET A 85 -27.42 12.77 -7.70
N THR A 86 -27.05 11.89 -6.76
CA THR A 86 -27.31 12.07 -5.31
C THR A 86 -26.20 12.81 -4.57
N GLN A 87 -25.05 13.04 -5.22
CA GLN A 87 -23.91 13.80 -4.69
C GLN A 87 -23.25 14.60 -5.82
N SER A 88 -22.69 15.76 -5.53
CA SER A 88 -21.99 16.61 -6.51
C SER A 88 -20.48 16.44 -6.49
N THR A 89 -19.92 15.80 -5.45
CA THR A 89 -18.48 15.59 -5.31
C THR A 89 -18.16 14.16 -4.90
N PHE A 90 -16.98 13.71 -5.33
CA PHE A 90 -16.35 12.47 -4.87
C PHE A 90 -15.00 12.83 -4.25
N THR A 91 -14.72 12.30 -3.06
CA THR A 91 -13.47 12.59 -2.35
C THR A 91 -12.66 11.33 -2.09
N PHE A 92 -11.33 11.46 -2.15
CA PHE A 92 -10.36 10.41 -1.83
C PHE A 92 -9.11 11.03 -1.21
N ASN A 93 -8.33 10.23 -0.50
CA ASN A 93 -7.07 10.69 0.09
C ASN A 93 -5.88 10.31 -0.82
N PRO A 94 -5.16 11.28 -1.40
CA PRO A 94 -3.98 11.00 -2.22
C PRO A 94 -2.78 10.53 -1.38
N LEU A 95 -2.74 10.81 -0.08
CA LEU A 95 -1.69 10.32 0.81
C LEU A 95 -2.03 8.91 1.30
N LEU A 96 -1.24 7.93 0.87
CA LEU A 96 -1.34 6.57 1.39
C LEU A 96 -0.73 6.55 2.79
N SER A 97 -1.51 6.10 3.78
CA SER A 97 -1.08 5.99 5.17
C SER A 97 0.12 5.05 5.34
N ALA A 98 0.91 5.30 6.38
CA ALA A 98 1.92 4.35 6.81
C ALA A 98 1.25 3.04 7.27
N TYR A 99 1.95 1.92 7.11
CA TYR A 99 1.46 0.62 7.55
C TYR A 99 2.60 -0.26 8.08
N THR A 100 2.23 -1.22 8.92
CA THR A 100 3.13 -2.23 9.47
C THR A 100 2.57 -3.61 9.20
N LEU A 101 3.37 -4.49 8.60
CA LEU A 101 3.04 -5.90 8.42
C LEU A 101 3.88 -6.74 9.37
N VAL A 102 3.23 -7.66 10.08
CA VAL A 102 3.86 -8.61 10.98
C VAL A 102 3.59 -10.02 10.49
N GLY A 103 4.62 -10.85 10.42
CA GLY A 103 4.52 -12.26 10.05
C GLY A 103 5.17 -13.16 11.09
N LEU A 104 4.52 -14.27 11.43
CA LEU A 104 5.05 -15.28 12.34
C LEU A 104 5.04 -16.66 11.67
N ARG A 105 6.04 -17.47 11.99
CA ARG A 105 6.11 -18.87 11.56
C ARG A 105 6.73 -19.72 12.66
N ALA A 106 6.24 -20.94 12.80
CA ALA A 106 6.78 -21.92 13.73
C ALA A 106 6.76 -23.29 13.06
N GLY A 107 7.78 -24.10 13.32
CA GLY A 107 7.87 -25.41 12.70
C GLY A 107 8.79 -26.36 13.42
N VAL A 108 8.70 -27.62 13.02
CA VAL A 108 9.57 -28.71 13.47
C VAL A 108 10.12 -29.40 12.23
N SER A 109 11.43 -29.59 12.20
CA SER A 109 12.14 -30.31 11.16
C SER A 109 12.86 -31.55 11.71
N LYS A 110 12.90 -32.60 10.90
CA LYS A 110 13.64 -33.84 11.09
C LYS A 110 14.32 -34.19 9.76
N SER A 111 15.23 -35.15 9.74
CA SER A 111 16.02 -35.48 8.54
C SER A 111 15.18 -35.75 7.28
N ALA A 112 14.02 -36.40 7.44
CA ALA A 112 13.14 -36.78 6.33
C ALA A 112 11.98 -35.81 6.05
N TRP A 113 11.64 -34.91 6.99
CA TRP A 113 10.46 -34.06 6.84
C TRP A 113 10.52 -32.76 7.65
N GLU A 114 9.74 -31.76 7.23
CA GLU A 114 9.51 -30.51 7.96
C GLU A 114 8.02 -30.16 7.93
N ALA A 115 7.48 -29.76 9.08
CA ALA A 115 6.14 -29.22 9.22
C ALA A 115 6.21 -27.81 9.79
N THR A 116 5.55 -26.86 9.12
CA THR A 116 5.53 -25.45 9.51
C THR A 116 4.10 -24.93 9.50
N VAL A 117 3.74 -24.16 10.50
CA VAL A 117 2.56 -23.29 10.51
C VAL A 117 3.00 -21.84 10.42
N PHE A 118 2.24 -21.01 9.72
CA PHE A 118 2.56 -19.60 9.58
C PHE A 118 1.31 -18.73 9.53
N VAL A 119 1.51 -17.46 9.89
CA VAL A 119 0.54 -16.39 9.72
C VAL A 119 1.25 -15.17 9.12
N THR A 120 0.74 -14.69 7.99
CA THR A 120 1.14 -13.42 7.39
C THR A 120 0.09 -12.36 7.68
N ASN A 121 0.53 -11.10 7.79
CA ASN A 121 -0.34 -9.99 8.19
C ASN A 121 -1.09 -10.29 9.51
N LEU A 122 -0.33 -10.61 10.56
CA LEU A 122 -0.84 -11.02 11.87
C LEU A 122 -1.86 -10.02 12.44
N THR A 123 -1.64 -8.72 12.27
CA THR A 123 -2.53 -7.65 12.78
C THR A 123 -3.76 -7.42 11.91
N ASN A 124 -3.88 -8.12 10.77
CA ASN A 124 -4.92 -7.89 9.77
C ASN A 124 -4.95 -6.43 9.26
N GLU A 125 -3.77 -5.84 9.11
CA GLU A 125 -3.59 -4.47 8.61
C GLU A 125 -4.07 -4.39 7.15
N ARG A 126 -4.87 -3.36 6.84
CA ARG A 126 -5.30 -3.04 5.47
C ARG A 126 -4.40 -1.95 4.89
N ALA A 127 -3.29 -2.38 4.32
CA ALA A 127 -2.32 -1.49 3.70
C ALA A 127 -2.81 -1.01 2.33
N LEU A 128 -2.77 0.30 2.10
CA LEU A 128 -2.93 0.89 0.77
C LEU A 128 -1.56 0.85 0.06
N LEU A 129 -1.47 0.06 -1.00
CA LEU A 129 -0.22 -0.23 -1.72
C LEU A 129 0.01 0.73 -2.89
N ALA A 130 -1.05 1.05 -3.62
CA ALA A 130 -1.04 2.02 -4.71
C ALA A 130 -2.39 2.72 -4.80
N LEU A 131 -2.40 3.97 -5.26
CA LEU A 131 -3.59 4.68 -5.67
C LEU A 131 -3.67 4.66 -7.20
N ASP A 132 -4.75 4.09 -7.72
CA ASP A 132 -5.08 4.10 -9.13
C ASP A 132 -6.08 5.21 -9.41
N ARG A 133 -5.74 6.05 -10.39
CA ARG A 133 -6.55 7.16 -10.87
C ARG A 133 -6.71 7.03 -12.38
N GLU A 134 -7.84 6.48 -12.79
CA GLU A 134 -8.10 6.25 -14.21
C GLU A 134 -8.49 7.56 -14.93
N ARG A 135 -7.99 7.73 -16.15
CA ARG A 135 -8.35 8.82 -17.10
C ARG A 135 -8.28 10.24 -16.50
N GLY A 136 -7.35 10.48 -15.57
CA GLY A 136 -7.19 11.78 -14.93
C GLY A 136 -8.39 12.18 -14.07
N LEU A 137 -8.82 11.28 -13.15
CA LEU A 137 -9.95 11.46 -12.22
C LEU A 137 -11.35 11.43 -12.85
N ARG A 138 -11.45 11.10 -14.14
CA ARG A 138 -12.73 11.02 -14.88
C ARG A 138 -13.33 9.62 -14.90
N ALA A 139 -12.71 8.68 -14.20
CA ALA A 139 -13.13 7.28 -14.10
C ALA A 139 -12.82 6.76 -12.69
N ARG A 140 -12.55 5.47 -12.53
CA ARG A 140 -12.38 4.86 -11.22
C ARG A 140 -11.20 5.49 -10.46
N VAL A 141 -11.44 5.72 -9.17
CA VAL A 141 -10.38 5.91 -8.19
C VAL A 141 -10.39 4.71 -7.26
N GLY A 142 -9.27 3.99 -7.19
CA GLY A 142 -9.16 2.74 -6.48
C GLY A 142 -7.86 2.63 -5.71
N TYR A 143 -7.85 1.80 -4.67
CA TYR A 143 -6.63 1.47 -3.95
C TYR A 143 -6.31 0.00 -4.14
N LEU A 144 -5.06 -0.29 -4.52
CA LEU A 144 -4.52 -1.63 -4.43
C LEU A 144 -4.23 -1.93 -2.96
N THR A 145 -4.71 -3.06 -2.45
CA THR A 145 -4.50 -3.47 -1.05
C THR A 145 -3.74 -4.78 -0.94
N ASN A 146 -3.11 -5.00 0.21
CA ASN A 146 -2.51 -6.28 0.56
C ASN A 146 -3.56 -7.38 0.79
N GLN A 147 -3.10 -8.63 0.82
CA GLN A 147 -3.92 -9.73 1.31
C GLN A 147 -4.26 -9.53 2.79
N PRO A 148 -5.50 -9.88 3.22
CA PRO A 148 -5.84 -9.96 4.63
C PRO A 148 -4.96 -10.96 5.39
N ARG A 149 -5.14 -11.01 6.72
CA ARG A 149 -4.51 -12.04 7.56
C ARG A 149 -4.67 -13.42 6.92
N THR A 150 -3.54 -14.06 6.61
CA THR A 150 -3.51 -15.36 5.95
C THR A 150 -2.78 -16.35 6.85
N VAL A 151 -3.44 -17.48 7.16
CA VAL A 151 -2.88 -18.56 7.97
C VAL A 151 -2.70 -19.76 7.07
N GLY A 152 -1.56 -20.44 7.20
CA GLY A 152 -1.24 -21.59 6.37
C GLY A 152 -0.35 -22.61 7.05
N VAL A 153 -0.28 -23.77 6.42
CA VAL A 153 0.54 -24.91 6.83
C VAL A 153 1.38 -25.34 5.64
N SER A 154 2.63 -25.73 5.89
CA SER A 154 3.55 -26.26 4.90
C SER A 154 4.13 -27.56 5.40
N LEU A 155 4.11 -28.59 4.55
CA LEU A 155 4.75 -29.88 4.78
C LEU A 155 5.79 -30.11 3.68
N ARG A 156 7.01 -30.48 4.07
CA ARG A 156 8.09 -30.81 3.16
C ARG A 156 8.63 -32.19 3.48
N PHE A 157 8.90 -32.99 2.46
CA PHE A 157 9.51 -34.31 2.58
C PHE A 157 10.78 -34.37 1.72
N ASN A 158 11.83 -34.99 2.24
CA ASN A 158 13.04 -35.30 1.48
C ASN A 158 13.10 -36.83 1.33
N TYR A 159 13.12 -37.33 0.09
CA TYR A 159 13.14 -38.75 -0.28
C TYR A 159 14.44 -39.13 -0.99
#